data_AF-A0AAE6ZFF3-F1
#
_entry.id   AF-A0AAE6ZFF3-F1
#
_cell.length_a   1.000
_cell.length_b   1.000
_cell.length_c   1.000
_cell.angle_alpha   90.00
_cell.angle_beta   90.00
_cell.angle_gamma   90.00
#
_symmetry.space_group_name_H-M   'P 1'
#
loop_
_entity.id
_entity.type
_entity.pdbx_description
1 polymer ?
#
loop_
_entity_poly.entity_id
_entity_poly.type
_entity_poly.pdbx_seq_one_letter_code
_entity_poly.pdbx_strand_id
1 'polypeptide(L)'
;MSPENYPLSALAQELSALRNKDSYHPDMDAAAVFNRYFPGNLPQLMLGMSEITASFYGLLLQQAVALEGPDMAEALSSSLIYTLGKNKAGRIMETYPLLERDARGVLEVIIAAIFTASPEFNFEVNSYSAAEVVFTIRGTDRYHRISQQLQMTHLLKWPVILPFLEGIRDVAAPGWKVTALASAVDENSNCDYVFRIYQEAVVPPGDIQTGMRPPFFRLPAAAMVTRGKYLEADLGPAGNFQNSEFVTMIQQCLSAEAWNACRLYAPGTDQYMLAERFTCMRIGNFLADTSLKVVLHTQEISKRKRKSVIRILDDAGNMVYQVLFDYYMWNEADFKNRFVFLKNDKKTAPGESLPLPVISRMSFDNAWHYVSRLAPVDEIHCLGHFGGYPCVPALFLFRLLHLEAEKWIKDVLGELPGTRLVVDSVAVHPARIMPAGVPYDITTTVHRLSDNIVQFVYDITQVDDPGTRFGCVVLEMMMPG
;
A
#
# COMPACT_ATOMS: atom_id res chain seq x y z
N MET A 1 -56.70 -25.36 -1.36
CA MET A 1 -56.54 -26.65 -0.66
C MET A 1 -55.25 -26.57 0.16
N SER A 2 -55.28 -26.91 1.45
CA SER A 2 -54.12 -26.80 2.35
C SER A 2 -53.07 -27.88 2.04
N PRO A 3 -51.76 -27.61 2.19
CA PRO A 3 -50.67 -28.59 1.98
C PRO A 3 -50.65 -29.78 2.96
N GLU A 4 -51.71 -30.00 3.74
CA GLU A 4 -51.73 -30.86 4.93
C GLU A 4 -51.74 -32.37 4.62
N ASN A 5 -51.80 -32.78 3.34
CA ASN A 5 -51.97 -34.19 2.95
C ASN A 5 -50.76 -34.85 2.29
N TYR A 6 -49.57 -34.25 2.35
CA TYR A 6 -48.34 -34.88 1.84
C TYR A 6 -47.32 -35.10 2.96
N PRO A 7 -46.61 -36.25 2.99
CA PRO A 7 -45.48 -36.43 3.90
C PRO A 7 -44.37 -35.46 3.48
N LEU A 8 -44.35 -34.29 4.12
CA LEU A 8 -43.28 -33.31 3.97
C LEU A 8 -41.95 -33.94 4.40
N SER A 9 -40.89 -33.71 3.62
CA SER A 9 -39.53 -34.08 4.04
C SER A 9 -39.18 -33.40 5.37
N ALA A 10 -38.22 -33.93 6.13
CA ALA A 10 -37.80 -33.33 7.40
C ALA A 10 -37.42 -31.84 7.24
N LEU A 11 -36.71 -31.50 6.15
CA LEU A 11 -36.38 -30.12 5.79
C LEU A 11 -37.63 -29.27 5.53
N ALA A 12 -38.63 -29.82 4.83
CA ALA A 12 -39.87 -29.11 4.56
C ALA A 12 -40.67 -28.83 5.83
N GLN A 13 -40.63 -29.74 6.81
CA GLN A 13 -41.23 -29.52 8.13
C GLN A 13 -40.50 -28.41 8.89
N GLU A 14 -39.17 -28.42 8.92
CA GLU A 14 -38.36 -27.38 9.56
C GLU A 14 -38.60 -25.98 8.96
N LEU A 15 -38.72 -25.90 7.64
CA LEU A 15 -38.94 -24.63 6.92
C LEU A 15 -40.42 -24.22 6.83
N SER A 16 -41.35 -25.07 7.27
CA SER A 16 -42.80 -24.80 7.16
C SER A 16 -43.21 -23.52 7.87
N ALA A 17 -42.59 -23.22 9.02
CA ALA A 17 -42.84 -21.99 9.77
C ALA A 17 -42.47 -20.71 8.99
N LEU A 18 -41.49 -20.79 8.07
CA LEU A 18 -41.08 -19.67 7.22
C LEU A 18 -41.99 -19.50 5.99
N ARG A 19 -42.73 -20.56 5.62
CA ARG A 19 -43.56 -20.63 4.40
C ARG A 19 -45.06 -20.75 4.68
N ASN A 20 -45.48 -20.62 5.94
CA ASN A 20 -46.87 -20.80 6.37
C ASN A 20 -47.85 -19.74 5.82
N LYS A 21 -47.34 -18.72 5.14
CA LYS A 21 -48.10 -17.66 4.47
C LYS A 21 -48.09 -17.77 2.95
N ASP A 22 -47.47 -18.82 2.39
CA ASP A 22 -47.48 -19.05 0.95
C ASP A 22 -48.91 -19.32 0.48
N SER A 23 -49.36 -18.59 -0.54
CA SER A 23 -50.69 -18.74 -1.15
C SER A 23 -50.54 -19.08 -2.62
N TYR A 24 -51.12 -20.20 -3.03
CA TYR A 24 -51.10 -20.67 -4.41
C TYR A 24 -52.41 -20.35 -5.11
N HIS A 25 -52.34 -20.01 -6.40
CA HIS A 25 -53.54 -19.81 -7.22
C HIS A 25 -54.35 -21.11 -7.32
N PRO A 26 -55.70 -21.09 -7.33
CA PRO A 26 -56.52 -22.30 -7.38
C PRO A 26 -56.21 -23.24 -8.56
N ASP A 27 -55.82 -22.67 -9.70
CA ASP A 27 -55.48 -23.43 -10.91
C ASP A 27 -54.02 -23.94 -10.94
N MET A 28 -53.20 -23.61 -9.94
CA MET A 28 -51.81 -24.05 -9.86
C MET A 28 -51.71 -25.38 -9.12
N ASP A 29 -51.04 -26.36 -9.72
CA ASP A 29 -50.63 -27.58 -9.02
C ASP A 29 -49.45 -27.29 -8.08
N ALA A 30 -49.79 -26.81 -6.87
CA ALA A 30 -48.82 -26.47 -5.84
C ALA A 30 -47.93 -27.67 -5.45
N ALA A 31 -48.48 -28.88 -5.46
CA ALA A 31 -47.74 -30.09 -5.11
C ALA A 31 -46.69 -30.41 -6.18
N ALA A 32 -47.04 -30.29 -7.47
CA ALA A 32 -46.08 -30.48 -8.55
C ALA A 32 -44.96 -29.41 -8.54
N VAL A 33 -45.29 -28.15 -8.28
CA VAL A 33 -44.30 -27.07 -8.15
C VAL A 33 -43.37 -27.34 -6.97
N PHE A 34 -43.93 -27.70 -5.82
CA PHE A 34 -43.15 -28.03 -4.62
C PHE A 34 -42.20 -29.20 -4.89
N ASN A 35 -42.71 -30.33 -5.40
CA ASN A 35 -41.90 -31.51 -5.68
C ASN A 35 -40.81 -31.28 -6.74
N ARG A 36 -41.01 -30.30 -7.65
CA ARG A 36 -40.04 -29.97 -8.70
C ARG A 36 -38.90 -29.07 -8.20
N TYR A 37 -39.19 -28.10 -7.34
CA TYR A 37 -38.24 -27.03 -7.01
C TYR A 37 -37.80 -26.99 -5.55
N PHE A 38 -38.51 -27.68 -4.64
CA PHE A 38 -38.11 -27.73 -3.24
C PHE A 38 -36.85 -28.61 -3.09
N PRO A 39 -35.81 -28.16 -2.37
CA PRO A 39 -34.61 -28.96 -2.17
C PRO A 39 -34.91 -30.25 -1.42
N GLY A 40 -34.34 -31.37 -1.88
CA GLY A 40 -34.59 -32.68 -1.30
C GLY A 40 -33.96 -32.88 0.08
N ASN A 41 -32.91 -32.11 0.42
CA ASN A 41 -32.22 -32.17 1.69
C ASN A 41 -31.45 -30.87 2.01
N LEU A 42 -30.98 -30.76 3.26
CA LEU A 42 -30.25 -29.57 3.73
C LEU A 42 -28.98 -29.26 2.90
N PRO A 43 -28.13 -30.24 2.53
CA PRO A 43 -27.00 -29.98 1.64
C PRO A 43 -27.40 -29.32 0.31
N GLN A 44 -28.47 -29.78 -0.35
CA GLN A 44 -28.95 -29.17 -1.60
C GLN A 44 -29.41 -27.73 -1.41
N LEU A 45 -30.13 -27.44 -0.32
CA LEU A 45 -30.52 -26.07 0.01
C LEU A 45 -29.31 -25.17 0.23
N MET A 46 -28.34 -25.64 1.03
CA MET A 46 -27.12 -24.89 1.35
C MET A 46 -26.26 -24.64 0.10
N LEU A 47 -26.13 -25.63 -0.79
CA LEU A 47 -25.44 -25.48 -2.07
C LEU A 47 -26.15 -24.46 -2.97
N GLY A 48 -27.48 -24.52 -3.09
CA GLY A 48 -28.23 -23.53 -3.88
C GLY A 48 -28.08 -22.10 -3.35
N MET A 49 -28.09 -21.91 -2.03
CA MET A 49 -27.78 -20.60 -1.43
C MET A 49 -26.34 -20.16 -1.68
N SER A 50 -25.39 -21.10 -1.62
CA SER A 50 -23.97 -20.85 -1.91
C SER A 50 -23.77 -20.43 -3.36
N GLU A 51 -24.44 -21.08 -4.32
CA GLU A 51 -24.42 -20.75 -5.74
C GLU A 51 -24.97 -19.36 -6.04
N ILE A 52 -26.09 -18.98 -5.42
CA ILE A 52 -26.65 -17.63 -5.55
C ILE A 52 -25.65 -16.59 -5.04
N THR A 53 -25.06 -16.83 -3.87
CA THR A 53 -24.07 -15.92 -3.25
C THR A 53 -22.82 -15.77 -4.13
N ALA A 54 -22.31 -16.89 -4.65
CA ALA A 54 -21.18 -16.90 -5.57
C ALA A 54 -21.52 -16.15 -6.86
N SER A 55 -22.71 -16.35 -7.41
CA SER A 55 -23.18 -15.67 -8.62
C SER A 55 -23.25 -14.16 -8.43
N PHE A 56 -23.82 -13.68 -7.32
CA PHE A 56 -23.81 -12.24 -7.00
C PHE A 56 -22.39 -11.67 -6.95
N TYR A 57 -21.47 -12.37 -6.28
CA TYR A 57 -20.07 -11.98 -6.23
C TYR A 57 -19.44 -11.92 -7.63
N GLY A 58 -19.54 -13.00 -8.42
CA GLY A 58 -18.91 -13.08 -9.74
C GLY A 58 -19.47 -12.06 -10.72
N LEU A 59 -20.79 -11.88 -10.76
CA LEU A 59 -21.45 -10.90 -11.62
C LEU A 59 -21.08 -9.47 -11.24
N LEU A 60 -20.99 -9.16 -9.94
CA LEU A 60 -20.55 -7.84 -9.48
C LEU A 60 -19.12 -7.54 -9.95
N LEU A 61 -18.21 -8.51 -9.84
CA LEU A 61 -16.85 -8.34 -10.33
C LEU A 61 -16.80 -8.17 -11.85
N GLN A 62 -17.59 -8.94 -12.60
CA GLN A 62 -17.67 -8.82 -14.05
C GLN A 62 -18.13 -7.42 -14.47
N GLN A 63 -19.13 -6.86 -13.77
CA GLN A 63 -19.58 -5.49 -14.01
C GLN A 63 -18.51 -4.46 -13.64
N ALA A 64 -17.78 -4.65 -12.54
CA ALA A 64 -16.70 -3.76 -12.16
C ALA A 64 -15.59 -3.73 -13.22
N VAL A 65 -15.26 -4.88 -13.81
CA VAL A 65 -14.31 -4.97 -14.94
C VAL A 65 -14.82 -4.23 -16.17
N ALA A 66 -16.11 -4.36 -16.49
CA ALA A 66 -16.71 -3.68 -17.63
C ALA A 66 -16.67 -2.14 -17.50
N LEU A 67 -16.74 -1.62 -16.27
CA LEU A 67 -16.78 -0.18 -16.00
C LEU A 67 -15.37 0.45 -15.87
N GLU A 68 -14.47 -0.21 -15.15
CA GLU A 68 -13.21 0.39 -14.69
C GLU A 68 -11.96 -0.39 -15.15
N GLY A 69 -12.16 -1.49 -15.88
CA GLY A 69 -11.08 -2.32 -16.41
C GLY A 69 -10.66 -3.50 -15.53
N PRO A 70 -9.74 -4.35 -16.02
CA PRO A 70 -9.42 -5.66 -15.43
C PRO A 70 -8.87 -5.60 -14.00
N ASP A 71 -8.13 -4.54 -13.66
CA ASP A 71 -7.52 -4.37 -12.33
C ASP A 71 -8.57 -4.18 -11.22
N MET A 72 -9.80 -3.81 -11.57
CA MET A 72 -10.86 -3.55 -10.60
C MET A 72 -11.40 -4.82 -9.93
N ALA A 73 -11.36 -5.97 -10.62
CA ALA A 73 -11.86 -7.23 -10.07
C ALA A 73 -11.14 -7.61 -8.77
N GLU A 74 -9.80 -7.62 -8.80
CA GLU A 74 -8.97 -7.96 -7.65
C GLU A 74 -9.11 -6.92 -6.53
N ALA A 75 -9.10 -5.63 -6.87
CA ALA A 75 -9.22 -4.55 -5.89
C ALA A 75 -10.57 -4.61 -5.15
N LEU A 76 -11.67 -4.79 -5.88
CA LEU A 76 -13.01 -4.89 -5.31
C LEU A 76 -13.18 -6.18 -4.51
N SER A 77 -12.72 -7.32 -5.04
CA SER A 77 -12.76 -8.61 -4.34
C SER A 77 -12.04 -8.54 -3.00
N SER A 78 -10.76 -8.15 -3.01
CA SER A 78 -9.94 -8.05 -1.80
C SER A 78 -10.58 -7.14 -0.76
N SER A 79 -11.07 -5.96 -1.17
CA SER A 79 -11.71 -4.99 -0.27
C SER A 79 -13.02 -5.51 0.34
N LEU A 80 -13.89 -6.08 -0.50
CA LEU A 80 -15.17 -6.64 -0.07
C LEU A 80 -14.97 -7.80 0.91
N ILE A 81 -14.14 -8.76 0.53
CA ILE A 81 -13.90 -9.99 1.30
C ILE A 81 -13.21 -9.68 2.63
N TYR A 82 -12.26 -8.73 2.65
CA TYR A 82 -11.68 -8.20 3.89
C TYR A 82 -12.73 -7.57 4.81
N THR A 83 -13.60 -6.72 4.26
CA THR A 83 -14.67 -6.06 5.03
C THR A 83 -15.67 -7.06 5.60
N LEU A 84 -16.01 -8.12 4.85
CA LEU A 84 -16.83 -9.21 5.35
C LEU A 84 -16.17 -9.94 6.53
N GLY A 85 -14.86 -10.15 6.46
CA GLY A 85 -14.06 -10.72 7.56
C GLY A 85 -14.15 -9.87 8.83
N LYS A 86 -13.91 -8.56 8.71
CA LYS A 86 -14.05 -7.62 9.84
C LYS A 86 -15.45 -7.65 10.45
N ASN A 87 -16.48 -7.59 9.60
CA ASN A 87 -17.87 -7.56 10.06
C ASN A 87 -18.29 -8.89 10.72
N LYS A 88 -17.74 -10.02 10.28
CA LYS A 88 -17.97 -11.31 10.92
C LYS A 88 -17.29 -11.36 12.28
N ALA A 89 -16.02 -10.96 12.36
CA ALA A 89 -15.30 -10.92 13.62
C ALA A 89 -15.98 -9.99 14.62
N GLY A 90 -16.35 -8.77 14.25
CA GLY A 90 -17.04 -7.82 15.13
C GLY A 90 -18.29 -8.42 15.78
N ARG A 91 -19.17 -9.04 14.99
CA ARG A 91 -20.39 -9.71 15.50
C ARG A 91 -20.08 -10.87 16.45
N ILE A 92 -19.07 -11.69 16.13
CA ILE A 92 -18.66 -12.81 16.99
C ILE A 92 -18.08 -12.27 18.30
N MET A 93 -17.27 -11.22 18.24
CA MET A 93 -16.66 -10.58 19.40
C MET A 93 -17.67 -9.93 20.34
N GLU A 94 -18.71 -9.31 19.79
CA GLU A 94 -19.83 -8.76 20.56
C GLU A 94 -20.61 -9.87 21.28
N THR A 95 -20.79 -11.01 20.62
CA THR A 95 -21.52 -12.16 21.17
C THR A 95 -20.67 -12.92 22.21
N TYR A 96 -19.36 -13.00 21.98
CA TYR A 96 -18.38 -13.73 22.80
C TYR A 96 -17.23 -12.79 23.22
N PRO A 97 -17.47 -11.89 24.19
CA PRO A 97 -16.49 -10.86 24.56
C PRO A 97 -15.22 -11.42 25.22
N LEU A 98 -15.27 -12.65 25.73
CA LEU A 98 -14.16 -13.36 26.38
C LEU A 98 -13.30 -14.17 25.39
N LEU A 99 -13.56 -14.05 24.08
CA LEU A 99 -12.74 -14.71 23.07
C LEU A 99 -11.28 -14.25 23.17
N GLU A 100 -10.35 -15.21 23.09
CA GLU A 100 -8.91 -14.97 23.16
C GLU A 100 -8.46 -13.94 22.11
N ARG A 101 -7.52 -13.07 22.48
CA ARG A 101 -7.01 -11.98 21.62
C ARG A 101 -5.67 -12.33 20.96
N ASP A 102 -5.53 -13.59 20.59
CA ASP A 102 -4.32 -14.17 20.01
C ASP A 102 -4.65 -15.07 18.79
N ALA A 103 -3.69 -15.86 18.31
CA ALA A 103 -3.90 -16.73 17.15
C ALA A 103 -5.08 -17.71 17.30
N ARG A 104 -5.40 -18.14 18.52
CA ARG A 104 -6.48 -19.09 18.82
C ARG A 104 -7.84 -18.46 18.56
N GLY A 105 -8.05 -17.25 19.07
CA GLY A 105 -9.30 -16.51 18.88
C GLY A 105 -9.56 -16.18 17.42
N VAL A 106 -8.52 -15.86 16.64
CA VAL A 106 -8.63 -15.67 15.19
C VAL A 106 -9.16 -16.94 14.51
N LEU A 107 -8.60 -18.11 14.83
CA LEU A 107 -9.05 -19.40 14.28
C LEU A 107 -10.51 -19.70 14.65
N GLU A 108 -10.92 -19.44 15.90
CA GLU A 108 -12.30 -19.69 16.33
C GLU A 108 -13.33 -18.86 15.54
N VAL A 109 -13.02 -17.59 15.24
CA VAL A 109 -13.89 -16.79 14.37
C VAL A 109 -13.96 -17.37 12.95
N ILE A 110 -12.84 -17.88 12.42
CA ILE A 110 -12.78 -18.52 11.09
C ILE A 110 -13.67 -19.77 11.08
N ILE A 111 -13.56 -20.63 12.09
CA ILE A 111 -14.40 -21.83 12.23
C ILE A 111 -15.88 -21.44 12.31
N ALA A 112 -16.22 -20.42 13.12
CA ALA A 112 -17.58 -19.91 13.21
C ALA A 112 -18.11 -19.36 11.85
N ALA A 113 -17.24 -18.79 11.02
CA ALA A 113 -17.58 -18.37 9.66
C ALA A 113 -17.82 -19.55 8.72
N ILE A 114 -16.99 -20.60 8.81
CA ILE A 114 -17.16 -21.84 8.03
C ILE A 114 -18.51 -22.47 8.34
N PHE A 115 -18.82 -22.69 9.62
CA PHE A 115 -20.09 -23.30 10.04
C PHE A 115 -21.34 -22.55 9.60
N THR A 116 -21.27 -21.23 9.48
CA THR A 116 -22.46 -20.40 9.24
C THR A 116 -22.62 -19.92 7.81
N ALA A 117 -21.52 -19.88 7.03
CA ALA A 117 -21.55 -19.28 5.70
C ALA A 117 -20.83 -20.11 4.64
N SER A 118 -19.94 -21.04 5.00
CA SER A 118 -19.10 -21.78 4.05
C SER A 118 -19.13 -23.29 4.30
N PRO A 119 -20.31 -23.94 4.22
CA PRO A 119 -20.45 -25.37 4.53
C PRO A 119 -19.71 -26.29 3.55
N GLU A 120 -19.29 -25.78 2.39
CA GLU A 120 -18.46 -26.50 1.41
C GLU A 120 -16.99 -26.66 1.89
N PHE A 121 -16.57 -25.90 2.90
CA PHE A 121 -15.24 -25.98 3.47
C PHE A 121 -15.19 -26.88 4.70
N ASN A 122 -14.17 -27.72 4.72
CA ASN A 122 -13.68 -28.44 5.89
C ASN A 122 -12.37 -27.80 6.33
N PHE A 123 -12.02 -27.97 7.61
CA PHE A 123 -10.75 -27.49 8.13
C PHE A 123 -10.04 -28.57 8.95
N GLU A 124 -8.72 -28.48 9.01
CA GLU A 124 -7.83 -29.28 9.84
C GLU A 124 -6.90 -28.34 10.60
N VAL A 125 -6.75 -28.51 11.91
CA VAL A 125 -5.85 -27.68 12.73
C VAL A 125 -4.55 -28.43 12.94
N ASN A 126 -3.48 -28.00 12.28
CA ASN A 126 -2.18 -28.66 12.31
C ASN A 126 -1.36 -28.26 13.56
N SER A 127 -1.48 -27.00 14.00
CA SER A 127 -0.91 -26.53 15.27
C SER A 127 -1.82 -25.49 15.92
N TYR A 128 -1.89 -25.51 17.25
CA TYR A 128 -2.78 -24.64 18.02
C TYR A 128 -2.13 -24.19 19.32
N SER A 129 -1.68 -22.93 19.36
CA SER A 129 -1.11 -22.29 20.54
C SER A 129 -1.47 -20.80 20.55
N ALA A 130 -1.28 -20.14 21.69
CA ALA A 130 -1.44 -18.68 21.77
C ALA A 130 -0.55 -17.97 20.75
N ALA A 131 0.73 -18.36 20.66
CA ALA A 131 1.78 -17.74 19.83
C ALA A 131 1.63 -18.00 18.32
N GLU A 132 1.00 -19.11 17.95
CA GLU A 132 0.92 -19.58 16.57
C GLU A 132 -0.20 -20.59 16.38
N VAL A 133 -0.91 -20.47 15.26
CA VAL A 133 -1.83 -21.48 14.74
C VAL A 133 -1.50 -21.75 13.28
N VAL A 134 -1.43 -23.03 12.89
CA VAL A 134 -1.38 -23.48 11.49
C VAL A 134 -2.60 -24.35 11.24
N PHE A 135 -3.31 -24.07 10.15
CA PHE A 135 -4.52 -24.81 9.79
C PHE A 135 -4.68 -24.91 8.28
N THR A 136 -5.36 -25.96 7.84
CA THR A 136 -5.70 -26.22 6.45
C THR A 136 -7.19 -26.04 6.24
N ILE A 137 -7.59 -25.44 5.11
CA ILE A 137 -8.96 -25.44 4.59
C ILE A 137 -9.00 -26.28 3.31
N ARG A 138 -9.97 -27.20 3.23
CA ARG A 138 -10.21 -28.03 2.04
C ARG A 138 -11.68 -28.04 1.65
N GLY A 139 -11.98 -28.23 0.37
CA GLY A 139 -13.35 -28.36 -0.12
C GLY A 139 -13.57 -27.58 -1.41
N THR A 140 -14.81 -27.27 -1.76
CA THR A 140 -15.11 -26.54 -3.00
C THR A 140 -15.05 -25.04 -2.78
N ASP A 141 -14.11 -24.36 -3.45
CA ASP A 141 -14.03 -22.91 -3.45
C ASP A 141 -15.08 -22.33 -4.42
N ARG A 142 -16.20 -21.88 -3.84
CA ARG A 142 -17.30 -21.29 -4.61
C ARG A 142 -16.88 -20.06 -5.42
N TYR A 143 -15.91 -19.29 -4.94
CA TYR A 143 -15.43 -18.09 -5.62
C TYR A 143 -14.60 -18.49 -6.85
N HIS A 144 -13.80 -19.54 -6.73
CA HIS A 144 -13.11 -20.13 -7.87
C HIS A 144 -14.12 -20.64 -8.90
N ARG A 145 -15.11 -21.43 -8.46
CA ARG A 145 -16.14 -22.01 -9.32
C ARG A 145 -16.86 -20.96 -10.16
N ILE A 146 -17.39 -19.89 -9.55
CA ILE A 146 -18.06 -18.83 -10.30
C ILE A 146 -17.09 -18.05 -11.20
N SER A 147 -15.87 -17.78 -10.73
CA SER A 147 -14.88 -17.08 -11.55
C SER A 147 -14.47 -17.90 -12.78
N GLN A 148 -14.42 -19.23 -12.68
CA GLN A 148 -14.15 -20.13 -13.80
C GLN A 148 -15.29 -20.11 -14.81
N GLN A 149 -16.54 -20.18 -14.35
CA GLN A 149 -17.74 -20.06 -15.19
C GLN A 149 -17.78 -18.73 -15.97
N LEU A 150 -17.32 -17.64 -15.34
CA LEU A 150 -17.25 -16.31 -15.94
C LEU A 150 -15.93 -16.03 -16.68
N GLN A 151 -14.99 -16.99 -16.72
CA GLN A 151 -13.67 -16.86 -17.34
C GLN A 151 -12.80 -15.73 -16.73
N MET A 152 -12.94 -15.48 -15.43
CA MET A 152 -12.27 -14.41 -14.68
C MET A 152 -11.21 -14.91 -13.69
N THR A 153 -10.89 -16.20 -13.65
CA THR A 153 -9.92 -16.79 -12.70
C THR A 153 -8.56 -16.08 -12.71
N HIS A 154 -8.11 -15.63 -13.88
CA HIS A 154 -6.84 -14.94 -14.10
C HIS A 154 -6.83 -13.49 -13.59
N LEU A 155 -7.98 -12.93 -13.23
CA LEU A 155 -8.12 -11.56 -12.72
C LEU A 155 -8.05 -11.50 -11.18
N LEU A 156 -7.96 -12.64 -10.51
CA LEU A 156 -8.01 -12.75 -9.05
C LEU A 156 -6.75 -13.39 -8.48
N LYS A 157 -6.40 -13.00 -7.25
CA LYS A 157 -5.34 -13.62 -6.46
C LYS A 157 -5.90 -14.71 -5.56
N TRP A 158 -5.33 -15.91 -5.67
CA TRP A 158 -5.71 -17.07 -4.87
C TRP A 158 -4.77 -17.24 -3.67
N PRO A 159 -5.29 -17.62 -2.48
CA PRO A 159 -6.70 -17.88 -2.20
C PRO A 159 -7.49 -16.58 -1.95
N VAL A 160 -8.64 -16.42 -2.61
CA VAL A 160 -9.51 -15.22 -2.47
C VAL A 160 -9.99 -15.01 -1.04
N ILE A 161 -9.97 -16.05 -0.21
CA ILE A 161 -10.35 -15.97 1.20
C ILE A 161 -9.26 -15.38 2.10
N LEU A 162 -8.00 -15.22 1.66
CA LEU A 162 -6.94 -14.67 2.53
C LEU A 162 -7.30 -13.28 3.09
N PRO A 163 -7.79 -12.30 2.29
CA PRO A 163 -8.30 -11.03 2.80
C PRO A 163 -9.37 -11.18 3.90
N PHE A 164 -10.25 -12.19 3.82
CA PHE A 164 -11.27 -12.45 4.84
C PHE A 164 -10.61 -12.77 6.19
N LEU A 165 -9.60 -13.64 6.16
CA LEU A 165 -8.85 -14.04 7.35
C LEU A 165 -8.05 -12.85 7.93
N GLU A 166 -7.48 -12.00 7.05
CA GLU A 166 -6.81 -10.77 7.46
C GLU A 166 -7.78 -9.82 8.18
N GLY A 167 -8.99 -9.64 7.65
CA GLY A 167 -10.05 -8.83 8.25
C GLY A 167 -10.53 -9.37 9.60
N ILE A 168 -10.65 -10.69 9.73
CA ILE A 168 -10.94 -11.32 11.02
C ILE A 168 -9.83 -10.99 12.03
N ARG A 169 -8.58 -11.22 11.64
CA ARG A 169 -7.42 -11.00 12.52
C ARG A 169 -7.32 -9.56 12.98
N ASP A 170 -7.59 -8.58 12.12
CA ASP A 170 -7.48 -7.16 12.48
C ASP A 170 -8.49 -6.74 13.56
N VAL A 171 -9.54 -7.52 13.78
CA VAL A 171 -10.53 -7.31 14.86
C VAL A 171 -10.26 -8.21 16.06
N ALA A 172 -10.02 -9.50 15.82
CA ALA A 172 -9.87 -10.50 16.87
C ALA A 172 -8.53 -10.41 17.60
N ALA A 173 -7.43 -10.20 16.87
CA ALA A 173 -6.07 -10.13 17.42
C ALA A 173 -5.24 -9.08 16.66
N PRO A 174 -5.46 -7.77 16.92
CA PRO A 174 -4.68 -6.70 16.31
C PRO A 174 -3.17 -6.88 16.55
N GLY A 175 -2.34 -6.67 15.53
CA GLY A 175 -0.88 -6.84 15.59
C GLY A 175 -0.37 -8.24 15.25
N TRP A 176 -1.27 -9.21 15.07
CA TRP A 176 -0.92 -10.55 14.55
C TRP A 176 -0.81 -10.54 13.03
N LYS A 177 -0.45 -11.66 12.42
CA LYS A 177 -0.42 -11.88 10.96
C LYS A 177 -1.18 -13.12 10.59
N VAL A 178 -1.72 -13.11 9.37
CA VAL A 178 -2.22 -14.31 8.69
C VAL A 178 -1.53 -14.38 7.33
N THR A 179 -1.00 -15.56 6.98
CA THR A 179 -0.37 -15.80 5.67
C THR A 179 -0.77 -17.15 5.13
N ALA A 180 -0.91 -17.26 3.81
CA ALA A 180 -0.99 -18.55 3.13
C ALA A 180 0.41 -19.16 3.02
N LEU A 181 0.61 -20.36 3.55
CA LEU A 181 1.84 -21.15 3.40
C LEU A 181 1.81 -21.98 2.11
N ALA A 182 0.63 -22.46 1.73
CA ALA A 182 0.39 -23.18 0.49
C ALA A 182 -1.01 -22.87 -0.01
N SER A 183 -1.18 -22.84 -1.33
CA SER A 183 -2.47 -22.63 -1.98
C SER A 183 -2.56 -23.47 -3.24
N ALA A 184 -3.45 -24.45 -3.24
CA ALA A 184 -3.80 -25.23 -4.41
C ALA A 184 -5.31 -25.14 -4.66
N VAL A 185 -5.70 -24.94 -5.92
CA VAL A 185 -7.08 -25.07 -6.39
C VAL A 185 -7.06 -25.76 -7.75
N ASP A 186 -7.87 -26.81 -7.91
CA ASP A 186 -7.91 -27.60 -9.15
C ASP A 186 -8.99 -27.09 -10.12
N GLU A 187 -9.07 -27.72 -11.30
CA GLU A 187 -10.06 -27.38 -12.33
C GLU A 187 -11.51 -27.63 -11.91
N ASN A 188 -11.74 -28.45 -10.88
CA ASN A 188 -13.05 -28.69 -10.29
C ASN A 188 -13.33 -27.73 -9.11
N SER A 189 -12.48 -26.73 -8.92
CA SER A 189 -12.54 -25.78 -7.80
C SER A 189 -12.37 -26.43 -6.43
N ASN A 190 -11.77 -27.62 -6.34
CA ASN A 190 -11.37 -28.19 -5.06
C ASN A 190 -10.10 -27.47 -4.58
N CYS A 191 -10.16 -26.94 -3.38
CA CYS A 191 -9.05 -26.23 -2.76
C CYS A 191 -8.36 -27.06 -1.68
N ASP A 192 -7.07 -26.79 -1.51
CA ASP A 192 -6.25 -27.15 -0.35
C ASP A 192 -5.38 -25.94 0.00
N TYR A 193 -5.81 -25.20 1.01
CA TYR A 193 -5.18 -23.95 1.45
C TYR A 193 -4.60 -24.12 2.85
N VAL A 194 -3.31 -23.91 3.02
CA VAL A 194 -2.64 -23.95 4.33
C VAL A 194 -2.35 -22.53 4.79
N PHE A 195 -2.83 -22.17 5.97
CA PHE A 195 -2.67 -20.85 6.55
C PHE A 195 -1.89 -20.90 7.87
N ARG A 196 -1.22 -19.80 8.18
CA ARG A 196 -0.52 -19.58 9.45
C ARG A 196 -0.97 -18.26 10.05
N ILE A 197 -1.35 -18.30 11.32
CA ILE A 197 -1.63 -17.12 12.16
C ILE A 197 -0.50 -17.03 13.19
N TYR A 198 0.19 -15.90 13.26
CA TYR A 198 1.37 -15.76 14.12
C TYR A 198 1.63 -14.29 14.46
N GLN A 199 2.35 -14.04 15.55
CA GLN A 199 2.89 -12.71 15.82
C GLN A 199 4.22 -12.56 15.08
N GLU A 200 4.38 -11.47 14.33
CA GLU A 200 5.67 -11.18 13.71
C GLU A 200 6.69 -10.91 14.82
N ALA A 201 7.86 -11.58 14.77
CA ALA A 201 8.96 -11.19 15.64
C ALA A 201 9.28 -9.72 15.36
N VAL A 202 9.47 -8.92 16.42
CA VAL A 202 10.00 -7.57 16.26
C VAL A 202 11.40 -7.72 15.69
N VAL A 203 11.53 -7.53 14.37
CA VAL A 203 12.85 -7.53 13.72
C VAL A 203 13.51 -6.21 14.11
N PRO A 204 14.64 -6.23 14.83
CA PRO A 204 15.40 -5.03 15.09
C PRO A 204 15.70 -4.34 13.76
N PRO A 205 15.56 -3.00 13.66
CA PRO A 205 15.77 -2.30 12.39
C PRO A 205 17.13 -2.58 11.72
N GLY A 206 18.15 -2.96 12.49
CA GLY A 206 19.50 -3.28 12.02
C GLY A 206 19.65 -4.59 11.24
N ASP A 207 18.65 -5.49 11.28
CA ASP A 207 18.75 -6.81 10.64
C ASP A 207 18.20 -6.83 9.20
N ILE A 208 17.57 -5.73 8.74
CA ILE A 208 17.05 -5.61 7.37
C ILE A 208 18.01 -4.77 6.53
N GLN A 209 18.70 -5.43 5.59
CA GLN A 209 19.63 -4.78 4.69
C GLN A 209 18.90 -4.07 3.53
N THR A 210 18.91 -2.74 3.56
CA THR A 210 18.55 -1.91 2.40
C THR A 210 19.80 -1.59 1.57
N GLY A 211 19.63 -1.33 0.26
CA GLY A 211 20.71 -0.85 -0.60
C GLY A 211 21.17 0.57 -0.24
N MET A 212 20.31 1.34 0.42
CA MET A 212 20.59 2.66 0.98
C MET A 212 21.23 2.54 2.37
N ARG A 213 22.08 3.49 2.72
CA ARG A 213 22.80 3.65 3.98
C ARG A 213 22.80 5.13 4.39
N PRO A 214 23.14 5.46 5.65
CA PRO A 214 23.34 6.85 6.04
C PRO A 214 24.34 7.57 5.12
N PRO A 215 24.14 8.88 4.84
CA PRO A 215 23.10 9.75 5.39
C PRO A 215 21.76 9.66 4.68
N PHE A 216 21.62 8.90 3.59
CA PHE A 216 20.39 8.81 2.77
C PHE A 216 19.31 7.93 3.38
N PHE A 217 19.71 6.91 4.11
CA PHE A 217 18.81 6.08 4.90
C PHE A 217 18.72 6.62 6.33
N ARG A 218 17.55 7.11 6.71
CA ARG A 218 17.27 7.65 8.04
C ARG A 218 15.88 7.23 8.48
N LEU A 219 15.79 6.24 9.36
CA LEU A 219 14.51 5.83 9.94
C LEU A 219 13.98 6.88 10.94
N PRO A 220 12.66 6.89 11.22
CA PRO A 220 12.11 7.57 12.38
C PRO A 220 12.81 7.11 13.67
N ALA A 221 12.97 8.01 14.64
CA ALA A 221 13.59 7.68 15.91
C ALA A 221 12.68 6.79 16.78
N ALA A 222 11.36 6.93 16.61
CA ALA A 222 10.38 6.09 17.28
C ALA A 222 10.39 4.66 16.75
N ALA A 223 9.94 3.72 17.57
CA ALA A 223 9.79 2.33 17.16
C ALA A 223 8.77 2.20 16.02
N MET A 224 9.12 1.42 15.00
CA MET A 224 8.21 1.09 13.92
C MET A 224 7.34 -0.11 14.31
N VAL A 225 6.04 -0.02 14.05
CA VAL A 225 5.06 -1.07 14.30
C VAL A 225 4.58 -1.62 12.95
N THR A 226 4.74 -2.92 12.72
CA THR A 226 4.34 -3.57 11.47
C THR A 226 3.02 -4.32 11.64
N ARG A 227 2.15 -4.27 10.62
CA ARG A 227 0.86 -4.99 10.58
C ARG A 227 0.58 -5.48 9.17
N GLY A 228 0.94 -6.72 8.86
CA GLY A 228 0.87 -7.21 7.48
C GLY A 228 1.71 -6.33 6.55
N LYS A 229 1.08 -5.71 5.54
CA LYS A 229 1.68 -4.76 4.58
C LYS A 229 1.84 -3.33 5.12
N TYR A 230 1.28 -3.05 6.30
CA TYR A 230 1.31 -1.73 6.90
C TYR A 230 2.51 -1.56 7.83
N LEU A 231 3.00 -0.33 7.90
CA LEU A 231 3.98 0.13 8.88
C LEU A 231 3.50 1.44 9.49
N GLU A 232 3.61 1.57 10.80
CA GLU A 232 3.31 2.80 11.53
C GLU A 232 4.52 3.25 12.34
N ALA A 233 4.78 4.56 12.41
CA ALA A 233 5.81 5.12 13.27
C ALA A 233 5.51 6.59 13.60
N ASP A 234 6.00 7.07 14.74
CA ASP A 234 5.95 8.50 15.05
C ASP A 234 7.14 9.22 14.39
N LEU A 235 6.85 10.32 13.69
CA LEU A 235 7.86 11.19 13.08
C LEU A 235 8.33 12.27 14.06
N GLY A 236 7.47 12.63 15.03
CA GLY A 236 7.71 13.67 16.03
C GLY A 236 7.00 15.00 15.69
N PRO A 237 7.35 16.10 16.38
CA PRO A 237 6.65 17.38 16.25
C PRO A 237 6.64 17.93 14.82
N ALA A 238 5.47 18.35 14.33
CA ALA A 238 5.28 18.91 13.00
C ALA A 238 6.18 20.13 12.75
N GLY A 239 6.35 21.00 13.76
CA GLY A 239 7.23 22.17 13.67
C GLY A 239 8.70 21.87 13.34
N ASN A 240 9.15 20.62 13.44
CA ASN A 240 10.48 20.19 13.01
C ASN A 240 10.61 19.98 11.50
N PHE A 241 9.50 20.00 10.75
CA PHE A 241 9.43 19.68 9.33
C PHE A 241 8.99 20.86 8.46
N GLN A 242 9.18 22.08 8.95
CA GLN A 242 8.95 23.31 8.19
C GLN A 242 10.20 23.72 7.42
N ASN A 243 10.05 24.58 6.41
CA ASN A 243 11.12 24.97 5.49
C ASN A 243 11.80 23.70 4.89
N SER A 244 13.10 23.78 4.61
CA SER A 244 13.89 22.69 4.04
C SER A 244 13.97 21.43 4.92
N GLU A 245 13.56 21.48 6.18
CA GLU A 245 13.44 20.29 7.02
C GLU A 245 12.24 19.40 6.64
N PHE A 246 11.33 19.88 5.79
CA PHE A 246 10.33 19.03 5.15
C PHE A 246 10.97 17.85 4.41
N VAL A 247 12.16 18.06 3.82
CA VAL A 247 12.91 16.99 3.14
C VAL A 247 13.29 15.87 4.11
N THR A 248 13.60 16.21 5.36
CA THR A 248 13.90 15.23 6.42
C THR A 248 12.70 14.35 6.71
N MET A 249 11.48 14.92 6.74
CA MET A 249 10.24 14.15 6.92
C MET A 249 10.05 13.14 5.78
N ILE A 250 10.19 13.60 4.54
CA ILE A 250 10.06 12.73 3.36
C ILE A 250 11.14 11.66 3.36
N GLN A 251 12.37 11.99 3.73
CA GLN A 251 13.46 11.03 3.85
C GLN A 251 13.13 9.93 4.87
N GLN A 252 12.56 10.28 6.02
CA GLN A 252 12.12 9.30 7.02
C GLN A 252 11.02 8.39 6.48
N CYS A 253 10.03 8.96 5.79
CA CYS A 253 8.95 8.20 5.16
C CYS A 253 9.48 7.21 4.10
N LEU A 254 10.36 7.66 3.19
CA LEU A 254 10.91 6.79 2.14
C LEU A 254 11.92 5.77 2.68
N SER A 255 12.64 6.09 3.78
CA SER A 255 13.50 5.11 4.46
C SER A 255 12.66 4.03 5.14
N ALA A 256 11.56 4.41 5.79
CA ALA A 256 10.61 3.47 6.37
C ALA A 256 9.95 2.60 5.29
N GLU A 257 9.65 3.17 4.12
CA GLU A 257 9.19 2.41 2.95
C GLU A 257 10.23 1.39 2.50
N ALA A 258 11.48 1.81 2.29
CA ALA A 258 12.53 0.92 1.85
C ALA A 258 12.75 -0.24 2.82
N TRP A 259 12.72 0.05 4.12
CA TRP A 259 12.77 -0.97 5.15
C TRP A 259 11.55 -1.92 5.07
N ASN A 260 10.34 -1.38 4.96
CA ASN A 260 9.11 -2.18 4.90
C ASN A 260 9.05 -3.05 3.64
N ALA A 261 9.49 -2.53 2.50
CA ALA A 261 9.57 -3.25 1.24
C ALA A 261 10.54 -4.43 1.34
N CYS A 262 11.76 -4.22 1.85
CA CYS A 262 12.74 -5.28 2.07
C CYS A 262 12.27 -6.31 3.12
N ARG A 263 11.46 -5.91 4.10
CA ARG A 263 10.80 -6.83 5.04
C ARG A 263 9.74 -7.70 4.38
N LEU A 264 8.87 -7.11 3.56
CA LEU A 264 7.70 -7.76 2.99
C LEU A 264 8.03 -8.65 1.79
N TYR A 265 8.98 -8.21 0.99
CA TYR A 265 9.31 -8.82 -0.29
C TYR A 265 10.80 -9.12 -0.25
N ALA A 266 11.17 -10.18 0.46
CA ALA A 266 12.52 -10.70 0.39
C ALA A 266 12.64 -11.74 -0.76
N PRO A 267 13.13 -11.35 -1.95
CA PRO A 267 13.76 -12.32 -2.85
C PRO A 267 15.21 -11.92 -3.18
N GLY A 268 16.16 -12.85 -2.99
CA GLY A 268 17.56 -12.65 -3.40
C GLY A 268 18.18 -11.32 -2.91
N THR A 269 19.08 -10.73 -3.70
CA THR A 269 19.76 -9.45 -3.40
C THR A 269 18.99 -8.22 -3.95
N ASP A 270 17.65 -8.25 -4.00
CA ASP A 270 16.80 -7.12 -4.43
C ASP A 270 16.84 -5.95 -3.41
N GLN A 271 17.91 -5.16 -3.43
CA GLN A 271 18.21 -4.09 -2.45
C GLN A 271 18.07 -2.66 -3.01
N TYR A 272 17.97 -2.51 -4.34
CA TYR A 272 18.04 -1.21 -5.01
C TYR A 272 16.65 -0.70 -5.36
N MET A 273 16.25 0.39 -4.72
CA MET A 273 14.95 1.05 -4.92
C MET A 273 15.11 2.22 -5.90
N LEU A 274 14.51 2.11 -7.08
CA LEU A 274 14.54 3.15 -8.10
C LEU A 274 13.17 3.80 -8.23
N ALA A 275 13.11 5.08 -7.86
CA ALA A 275 11.90 5.88 -7.98
C ALA A 275 11.47 6.04 -9.45
N GLU A 276 10.21 5.79 -9.73
CA GLU A 276 9.55 6.12 -11.01
C GLU A 276 8.79 7.43 -10.87
N ARG A 277 8.08 7.59 -9.75
CA ARG A 277 7.31 8.79 -9.44
C ARG A 277 7.23 8.98 -7.93
N PHE A 278 7.40 10.22 -7.50
CA PHE A 278 7.14 10.62 -6.13
C PHE A 278 6.19 11.82 -6.14
N THR A 279 5.17 11.80 -5.29
CA THR A 279 4.27 12.93 -5.10
C THR A 279 3.91 13.02 -3.63
N CYS A 280 4.09 14.18 -3.01
CA CYS A 280 3.55 14.49 -1.69
C CYS A 280 2.62 15.68 -1.81
N MET A 281 1.45 15.60 -1.20
CA MET A 281 0.44 16.66 -1.22
C MET A 281 -0.12 16.86 0.18
N ARG A 282 -0.29 18.11 0.57
CA ARG A 282 -0.95 18.49 1.81
C ARG A 282 -2.45 18.35 1.61
N ILE A 283 -3.08 17.60 2.50
CA ILE A 283 -4.52 17.33 2.49
C ILE A 283 -5.21 18.14 3.59
N GLY A 284 -4.55 18.31 4.73
CA GLY A 284 -5.10 18.94 5.92
C GLY A 284 -4.33 20.17 6.38
N ASN A 285 -4.70 20.64 7.57
CA ASN A 285 -4.02 21.75 8.21
C ASN A 285 -2.67 21.30 8.77
N PHE A 286 -1.64 22.11 8.54
CA PHE A 286 -0.35 21.93 9.18
C PHE A 286 -0.32 22.73 10.48
N LEU A 287 -0.39 22.05 11.61
CA LEU A 287 -0.33 22.67 12.94
C LEU A 287 1.03 22.36 13.56
N ALA A 288 1.86 23.39 13.75
CA ALA A 288 3.26 23.18 14.15
C ALA A 288 3.43 22.55 15.55
N ASP A 289 2.40 22.64 16.38
CA ASP A 289 2.32 22.16 17.76
C ASP A 289 1.80 20.72 17.91
N THR A 290 1.37 20.07 16.82
CA THR A 290 1.00 18.64 16.83
C THR A 290 2.21 17.73 16.58
N SER A 291 2.16 16.47 17.02
CA SER A 291 3.06 15.42 16.56
C SER A 291 2.52 14.75 15.30
N LEU A 292 3.43 14.36 14.41
CA LEU A 292 3.11 13.66 13.18
C LEU A 292 3.35 12.17 13.33
N LYS A 293 2.40 11.38 12.83
CA LYS A 293 2.49 9.93 12.70
C LYS A 293 2.49 9.54 11.23
N VAL A 294 3.35 8.60 10.86
CA VAL A 294 3.32 7.98 9.53
C VAL A 294 2.58 6.66 9.56
N VAL A 295 1.69 6.46 8.59
CA VAL A 295 1.03 5.18 8.29
C VAL A 295 1.29 4.85 6.83
N LEU A 296 2.04 3.78 6.61
CA LEU A 296 2.54 3.38 5.32
C LEU A 296 1.87 2.08 4.86
N HIS A 297 1.51 2.01 3.59
CA HIS A 297 0.98 0.81 2.96
C HIS A 297 1.74 0.52 1.67
N THR A 298 2.50 -0.58 1.65
CA THR A 298 3.21 -1.05 0.46
C THR A 298 2.34 -2.03 -0.33
N GLN A 299 2.28 -1.84 -1.65
CA GLN A 299 1.50 -2.64 -2.59
C GLN A 299 2.40 -3.24 -3.67
N GLU A 300 2.17 -4.52 -3.97
CA GLU A 300 2.79 -5.19 -5.10
C GLU A 300 1.93 -5.01 -6.36
N ILE A 301 2.51 -4.35 -7.36
CA ILE A 301 1.87 -4.11 -8.67
C ILE A 301 2.27 -5.21 -9.67
N SER A 302 3.56 -5.55 -9.72
CA SER A 302 4.10 -6.65 -10.53
C SER A 302 5.33 -7.24 -9.84
N LYS A 303 6.02 -8.21 -10.46
CA LYS A 303 7.22 -8.83 -9.88
C LYS A 303 8.25 -7.82 -9.36
N ARG A 304 8.53 -6.75 -10.13
CA ARG A 304 9.53 -5.72 -9.78
C ARG A 304 8.96 -4.34 -9.46
N LYS A 305 7.71 -4.05 -9.83
CA LYS A 305 7.08 -2.75 -9.60
C LYS A 305 6.29 -2.76 -8.30
N ARG A 306 6.46 -1.71 -7.51
CA ARG A 306 5.77 -1.49 -6.24
C ARG A 306 5.19 -0.09 -6.22
N LYS A 307 4.17 0.06 -5.39
CA LYS A 307 3.53 1.34 -5.11
C LYS A 307 3.32 1.45 -3.61
N SER A 308 3.56 2.63 -3.08
CA SER A 308 3.32 2.92 -1.68
C SER A 308 2.46 4.15 -1.51
N VAL A 309 1.52 4.01 -0.59
CA VAL A 309 0.67 5.09 -0.10
C VAL A 309 1.06 5.35 1.34
N ILE A 310 1.62 6.53 1.59
CA ILE A 310 2.05 6.96 2.91
C ILE A 310 1.12 8.08 3.35
N ARG A 311 0.49 7.91 4.50
CA ARG A 311 -0.36 8.92 5.13
C ARG A 311 0.38 9.48 6.32
N ILE A 312 0.45 10.80 6.41
CA ILE A 312 1.02 11.49 7.55
C ILE A 312 -0.16 12.12 8.29
N LEU A 313 -0.34 11.73 9.54
CA LEU A 313 -1.47 12.07 10.38
C LEU A 313 -1.04 12.98 11.53
N ASP A 314 -1.94 13.83 12.00
CA ASP A 314 -1.78 14.56 13.27
C ASP A 314 -2.16 13.69 14.48
N ASP A 315 -2.05 14.26 15.69
CA ASP A 315 -2.40 13.55 16.95
C ASP A 315 -3.88 13.17 17.05
N ALA A 316 -4.74 13.89 16.33
CA ALA A 316 -6.17 13.60 16.25
C ALA A 316 -6.51 12.56 15.17
N GLY A 317 -5.52 12.08 14.43
CA GLY A 317 -5.67 11.11 13.35
C GLY A 317 -6.14 11.71 12.01
N ASN A 318 -6.18 13.04 11.89
CA ASN A 318 -6.50 13.69 10.62
C ASN A 318 -5.30 13.62 9.68
N MET A 319 -5.57 13.49 8.38
CA MET A 319 -4.53 13.44 7.38
C MET A 319 -3.97 14.84 7.10
N VAL A 320 -2.68 15.04 7.37
CA VAL A 320 -1.95 16.27 7.08
C VAL A 320 -1.35 16.19 5.67
N TYR A 321 -0.64 15.09 5.36
CA TYR A 321 -0.08 14.84 4.04
C TYR A 321 -0.40 13.43 3.53
N GLN A 322 -0.43 13.31 2.21
CA GLN A 322 -0.38 12.04 1.50
C GLN A 322 0.84 11.99 0.59
N VAL A 323 1.58 10.90 0.65
CA VAL A 323 2.67 10.59 -0.27
C VAL A 323 2.26 9.39 -1.12
N LEU A 324 2.46 9.52 -2.43
CA LEU A 324 2.39 8.45 -3.40
C LEU A 324 3.79 8.20 -3.94
N PHE A 325 4.24 6.96 -3.85
CA PHE A 325 5.59 6.60 -4.27
C PHE A 325 5.56 5.31 -5.11
N ASP A 326 5.84 5.47 -6.40
CA ASP A 326 5.94 4.37 -7.36
C ASP A 326 7.43 4.09 -7.61
N TYR A 327 7.81 2.82 -7.50
CA TYR A 327 9.22 2.43 -7.60
C TYR A 327 9.43 1.01 -8.12
N TYR A 328 10.64 0.76 -8.59
CA TYR A 328 11.12 -0.56 -8.99
C TYR A 328 12.13 -1.09 -7.97
N MET A 329 11.99 -2.36 -7.61
CA MET A 329 12.99 -3.10 -6.84
C MET A 329 13.90 -3.88 -7.80
N TRP A 330 15.20 -3.73 -7.62
CA TRP A 330 16.24 -4.34 -8.44
C TRP A 330 17.23 -5.14 -7.60
N ASN A 331 17.61 -6.32 -8.09
CA ASN A 331 18.73 -7.07 -7.52
C ASN A 331 20.03 -6.45 -7.95
N GLU A 332 21.03 -6.72 -7.14
CA GLU A 332 22.39 -6.29 -7.36
C GLU A 332 22.90 -6.65 -8.75
N ALA A 333 22.67 -7.86 -9.25
CA ALA A 333 23.18 -8.27 -10.56
C ALA A 333 22.57 -7.45 -11.71
N ASP A 334 21.24 -7.33 -11.74
CA ASP A 334 20.51 -6.55 -12.74
C ASP A 334 20.88 -5.06 -12.67
N PHE A 335 20.98 -4.51 -11.47
CA PHE A 335 21.38 -3.11 -11.26
C PHE A 335 22.80 -2.86 -11.79
N LYS A 336 23.77 -3.69 -11.37
CA LYS A 336 25.17 -3.56 -11.78
C LYS A 336 25.34 -3.65 -13.30
N ASN A 337 24.63 -4.56 -13.95
CA ASN A 337 24.65 -4.72 -15.40
C ASN A 337 24.05 -3.51 -16.11
N ARG A 338 22.92 -3.00 -15.62
CA ARG A 338 22.23 -1.85 -16.25
C ARG A 338 23.00 -0.55 -16.10
N PHE A 339 23.67 -0.35 -14.96
CA PHE A 339 24.34 0.90 -14.59
C PHE A 339 25.87 0.78 -14.58
N VAL A 340 26.44 -0.15 -15.35
CA VAL A 340 27.90 -0.36 -15.44
C VAL A 340 28.67 0.93 -15.80
N PHE A 341 28.05 1.82 -16.59
CA PHE A 341 28.64 3.10 -16.98
C PHE A 341 28.79 4.10 -15.82
N LEU A 342 28.06 3.90 -14.71
CA LEU A 342 28.19 4.70 -13.49
C LEU A 342 29.18 4.11 -12.49
N LYS A 343 29.72 2.91 -12.75
CA LYS A 343 30.55 2.22 -11.77
C LYS A 343 31.83 3.01 -11.50
N ASN A 344 32.09 3.29 -10.24
CA ASN A 344 33.35 3.85 -9.79
C ASN A 344 33.94 2.98 -8.67
N ASP A 345 35.11 2.40 -8.93
CA ASP A 345 35.83 1.52 -8.01
C ASP A 345 36.73 2.29 -7.02
N LYS A 346 36.81 3.63 -7.12
CA LYS A 346 37.57 4.46 -6.17
C LYS A 346 36.88 4.41 -4.80
N LYS A 347 37.64 4.04 -3.78
CA LYS A 347 37.21 4.15 -2.38
C LYS A 347 37.33 5.59 -1.94
N THR A 348 36.21 6.30 -1.92
CA THR A 348 36.11 7.61 -1.27
C THR A 348 36.08 7.39 0.24
N ALA A 349 37.09 7.89 0.96
CA ALA A 349 37.12 7.77 2.42
C ALA A 349 36.04 8.69 3.03
N PRO A 350 35.23 8.22 3.99
CA PRO A 350 34.38 9.09 4.78
C PRO A 350 35.29 9.93 5.69
N GLY A 351 35.49 11.20 5.36
CA GLY A 351 36.51 12.02 6.04
C GLY A 351 36.13 13.48 6.26
N GLU A 352 35.44 14.12 5.33
CA GLU A 352 35.14 15.55 5.46
C GLU A 352 33.71 15.86 5.02
N SER A 353 32.98 16.63 5.84
CA SER A 353 31.71 17.21 5.44
C SER A 353 32.01 18.31 4.42
N LEU A 354 31.79 18.03 3.13
CA LEU A 354 31.85 19.07 2.12
C LEU A 354 30.65 20.04 2.25
N PRO A 355 30.82 21.32 1.87
CA PRO A 355 29.69 22.22 1.72
C PRO A 355 28.75 21.69 0.62
N LEU A 356 27.45 21.95 0.77
CA LEU A 356 26.47 21.55 -0.23
C LEU A 356 26.82 22.18 -1.61
N PRO A 357 26.58 21.44 -2.71
CA PRO A 357 26.71 21.99 -4.05
C PRO A 357 25.86 23.25 -4.23
N VAL A 358 26.45 24.27 -4.84
CA VAL A 358 25.79 25.58 -5.00
C VAL A 358 24.97 25.60 -6.28
N ILE A 359 23.75 26.16 -6.21
CA ILE A 359 22.97 26.56 -7.37
C ILE A 359 23.24 28.03 -7.65
N SER A 360 23.77 28.33 -8.84
CA SER A 360 24.09 29.70 -9.27
C SER A 360 23.13 30.15 -10.35
N ARG A 361 22.45 31.29 -10.17
CA ARG A 361 21.57 31.88 -11.19
C ARG A 361 22.43 32.44 -12.32
N MET A 362 22.29 31.86 -13.53
CA MET A 362 23.08 32.21 -14.71
C MET A 362 22.44 33.36 -15.49
N SER A 363 21.11 33.36 -15.60
CA SER A 363 20.29 34.46 -16.09
C SER A 363 19.21 34.75 -15.07
N PHE A 364 19.04 35.99 -14.63
CA PHE A 364 18.03 36.35 -13.62
C PHE A 364 17.31 37.68 -13.93
N ASP A 365 17.28 38.04 -15.21
CA ASP A 365 16.64 39.29 -15.67
C ASP A 365 15.11 39.22 -15.52
N ASN A 366 14.56 38.01 -15.56
CA ASN A 366 13.18 37.71 -15.19
C ASN A 366 13.16 36.76 -14.00
N ALA A 367 12.87 37.28 -12.80
CA ALA A 367 12.80 36.47 -11.60
C ALA A 367 11.75 35.34 -11.67
N TRP A 368 10.73 35.44 -12.52
CA TRP A 368 9.69 34.42 -12.67
C TRP A 368 10.01 33.34 -13.70
N HIS A 369 11.06 33.52 -14.49
CA HIS A 369 11.53 32.52 -15.44
C HIS A 369 13.03 32.69 -15.69
N TYR A 370 13.84 31.78 -15.15
CA TYR A 370 15.28 31.95 -15.08
C TYR A 370 16.05 30.63 -15.22
N VAL A 371 17.32 30.71 -15.62
CA VAL A 371 18.21 29.56 -15.69
C VAL A 371 19.22 29.64 -14.56
N SER A 372 19.37 28.54 -13.83
CA SER A 372 20.41 28.37 -12.84
C SER A 372 21.24 27.12 -13.13
N ARG A 373 22.43 27.05 -12.54
CA ARG A 373 23.36 25.94 -12.71
C ARG A 373 23.68 25.32 -11.37
N LEU A 374 23.40 24.04 -11.25
CA LEU A 374 23.88 23.20 -10.15
C LEU A 374 25.34 22.85 -10.43
N ALA A 375 26.22 23.25 -9.51
CA ALA A 375 27.61 22.82 -9.52
C ALA A 375 27.73 21.29 -9.48
N PRO A 376 28.83 20.70 -9.99
CA PRO A 376 29.07 19.26 -9.92
C PRO A 376 28.85 18.71 -8.51
N VAL A 377 28.00 17.71 -8.37
CA VAL A 377 27.77 17.05 -7.09
C VAL A 377 28.91 16.07 -6.85
N ASP A 378 29.78 16.34 -5.88
CA ASP A 378 30.87 15.43 -5.53
C ASP A 378 30.36 14.05 -5.10
N GLU A 379 31.13 13.01 -5.40
CA GLU A 379 30.79 11.62 -5.06
C GLU A 379 30.61 11.41 -3.55
N ILE A 380 31.30 12.21 -2.73
CA ILE A 380 31.16 12.16 -1.27
C ILE A 380 29.73 12.52 -0.83
N HIS A 381 29.05 13.40 -1.56
CA HIS A 381 27.65 13.72 -1.32
C HIS A 381 26.72 12.56 -1.68
N CYS A 382 27.14 11.62 -2.53
CA CYS A 382 26.34 10.47 -2.96
C CYS A 382 26.62 9.20 -2.13
N LEU A 383 27.58 9.26 -1.18
CA LEU A 383 27.91 8.12 -0.32
C LEU A 383 26.69 7.66 0.47
N GLY A 384 26.48 6.34 0.48
CA GLY A 384 25.33 5.73 1.14
C GLY A 384 24.07 5.65 0.28
N HIS A 385 24.04 6.16 -0.95
CA HIS A 385 22.91 5.92 -1.85
C HIS A 385 23.02 4.53 -2.53
N PHE A 386 23.92 4.38 -3.50
CA PHE A 386 24.24 3.10 -4.14
C PHE A 386 25.76 2.85 -4.10
N GLY A 387 26.17 1.81 -3.38
CA GLY A 387 27.60 1.53 -3.15
C GLY A 387 28.38 1.27 -4.47
N GLY A 388 29.36 2.12 -4.77
CA GLY A 388 30.18 2.03 -5.99
C GLY A 388 29.54 2.63 -7.25
N TYR A 389 28.39 3.30 -7.11
CA TYR A 389 27.65 3.91 -8.23
C TYR A 389 27.28 5.35 -7.86
N PRO A 390 28.22 6.31 -7.94
CA PRO A 390 27.97 7.69 -7.53
C PRO A 390 26.96 8.36 -8.46
N CYS A 391 25.74 8.53 -7.96
CA CYS A 391 24.65 9.22 -8.63
C CYS A 391 23.89 10.12 -7.66
N VAL A 392 23.40 11.25 -8.16
CA VAL A 392 22.69 12.26 -7.37
C VAL A 392 21.33 11.72 -6.94
N PRO A 393 21.07 11.56 -5.63
CA PRO A 393 19.76 11.10 -5.16
C PRO A 393 18.68 12.15 -5.39
N ALA A 394 17.49 11.73 -5.82
CA ALA A 394 16.39 12.65 -6.11
C ALA A 394 15.99 13.51 -4.90
N LEU A 395 15.98 12.93 -3.69
CA LEU A 395 15.71 13.70 -2.46
C LEU A 395 16.82 14.70 -2.13
N PHE A 396 18.07 14.39 -2.47
CA PHE A 396 19.18 15.32 -2.29
C PHE A 396 19.05 16.51 -3.23
N LEU A 397 18.75 16.25 -4.52
CA LEU A 397 18.44 17.29 -5.48
C LEU A 397 17.26 18.15 -5.00
N PHE A 398 16.18 17.52 -4.53
CA PHE A 398 15.03 18.24 -3.99
C PHE A 398 15.42 19.17 -2.84
N ARG A 399 16.32 18.75 -1.94
CA ARG A 399 16.85 19.63 -0.89
C ARG A 399 17.52 20.88 -1.44
N LEU A 400 18.36 20.74 -2.47
CA LEU A 400 19.05 21.87 -3.09
C LEU A 400 18.06 22.83 -3.76
N LEU A 401 17.07 22.27 -4.48
CA LEU A 401 16.02 23.05 -5.12
C LEU A 401 15.14 23.79 -4.10
N HIS A 402 14.80 23.14 -2.99
CA HIS A 402 14.02 23.76 -1.91
C HIS A 402 14.76 24.95 -1.28
N LEU A 403 16.07 24.81 -1.00
CA LEU A 403 16.89 25.90 -0.50
C LEU A 403 16.97 27.08 -1.49
N GLU A 404 17.07 26.79 -2.79
CA GLU A 404 17.03 27.82 -3.83
C GLU A 404 15.66 28.51 -3.91
N ALA A 405 14.56 27.77 -3.68
CA ALA A 405 13.22 28.31 -3.63
C ALA A 405 13.01 29.26 -2.44
N GLU A 406 13.49 28.88 -1.24
CA GLU A 406 13.47 29.73 -0.05
C GLU A 406 14.26 31.03 -0.29
N LYS A 407 15.46 30.90 -0.88
CA LYS A 407 16.28 32.04 -1.27
C LYS A 407 15.56 32.94 -2.28
N TRP A 408 14.91 32.36 -3.28
CA TRP A 408 14.12 33.11 -4.26
C TRP A 408 13.00 33.90 -3.59
N ILE A 409 12.23 33.28 -2.68
CA ILE A 409 11.16 33.97 -1.95
C ILE A 409 11.73 35.16 -1.20
N LYS A 410 12.83 34.97 -0.47
CA LYS A 410 13.49 36.04 0.27
C LYS A 410 13.97 37.18 -0.65
N ASP A 411 14.60 36.85 -1.76
CA ASP A 411 15.19 37.84 -2.67
C ASP A 411 14.12 38.63 -3.46
N VAL A 412 13.01 37.98 -3.83
CA VAL A 412 12.01 38.54 -4.77
C VAL A 412 10.75 39.04 -4.08
N LEU A 413 10.27 38.33 -3.06
CA LEU A 413 9.08 38.69 -2.30
C LEU A 413 9.42 39.42 -0.99
N GLY A 414 10.69 39.42 -0.57
CA GLY A 414 11.19 40.06 0.64
C GLY A 414 11.32 39.11 1.82
N GLU A 415 12.01 39.56 2.88
CA GLU A 415 12.03 38.82 4.15
C GLU A 415 10.63 38.79 4.76
N LEU A 416 10.15 37.59 5.09
CA LEU A 416 8.91 37.36 5.83
C LEU A 416 9.28 37.10 7.31
N PRO A 417 9.19 38.09 8.21
CA PRO A 417 9.69 37.96 9.57
C PRO A 417 8.93 36.89 10.35
N GLY A 418 9.63 35.84 10.81
CA GLY A 418 9.03 34.77 11.62
C GLY A 418 8.18 33.76 10.84
N THR A 419 8.06 33.93 9.52
CA THR A 419 7.25 33.07 8.66
C THR A 419 8.00 31.79 8.32
N ARG A 420 7.50 30.65 8.82
CA ARG A 420 8.01 29.33 8.44
C ARG A 420 7.22 28.82 7.25
N LEU A 421 7.91 28.60 6.13
CA LEU A 421 7.32 28.09 4.90
C LEU A 421 6.87 26.64 5.11
N VAL A 422 5.73 26.31 4.51
CA VAL A 422 5.17 24.97 4.53
C VAL A 422 5.05 24.49 3.09
N VAL A 423 5.54 23.28 2.81
CA VAL A 423 5.35 22.67 1.50
C VAL A 423 3.87 22.30 1.35
N ASP A 424 3.21 22.81 0.32
CA ASP A 424 1.83 22.46 0.00
C ASP A 424 1.78 21.20 -0.85
N SER A 425 2.64 21.12 -1.88
CA SER A 425 2.85 19.90 -2.64
C SER A 425 4.25 19.81 -3.22
N VAL A 426 4.68 18.60 -3.51
CA VAL A 426 5.89 18.33 -4.31
C VAL A 426 5.65 17.13 -5.19
N ALA A 427 6.03 17.24 -6.46
CA ALA A 427 6.07 16.13 -7.39
C ALA A 427 7.47 16.02 -8.01
N VAL A 428 8.04 14.82 -7.99
CA VAL A 428 9.35 14.52 -8.58
C VAL A 428 9.14 13.45 -9.65
N HIS A 429 9.52 13.81 -10.87
CA HIS A 429 9.43 12.99 -12.07
C HIS A 429 10.83 12.71 -12.61
N PRO A 430 11.54 11.70 -12.05
CA PRO A 430 12.83 11.31 -12.58
C PRO A 430 12.66 10.71 -13.98
N ALA A 431 13.47 11.17 -14.92
CA ALA A 431 13.52 10.63 -16.29
C ALA A 431 14.77 9.78 -16.50
N ARG A 432 15.90 10.19 -15.91
CA ARG A 432 17.20 9.51 -16.04
C ARG A 432 17.97 9.61 -14.74
N ILE A 433 18.87 8.65 -14.52
CA ILE A 433 19.84 8.70 -13.43
C ILE A 433 20.83 9.86 -13.67
N MET A 434 21.14 10.61 -12.62
CA MET A 434 22.06 11.75 -12.67
C MET A 434 23.45 11.34 -12.16
N PRO A 435 24.48 11.24 -13.02
CA PRO A 435 25.85 10.99 -12.57
C PRO A 435 26.37 12.05 -11.58
N ALA A 436 27.18 11.63 -10.60
CA ALA A 436 27.96 12.60 -9.82
C ALA A 436 29.06 13.26 -10.69
N GLY A 437 29.62 14.37 -10.22
CA GLY A 437 30.76 15.04 -10.86
C GLY A 437 30.44 15.81 -12.14
N VAL A 438 29.16 15.90 -12.52
CA VAL A 438 28.69 16.60 -13.72
C VAL A 438 27.83 17.80 -13.29
N PRO A 439 27.99 18.99 -13.91
CA PRO A 439 27.10 20.12 -13.67
C PRO A 439 25.76 19.95 -14.41
N TYR A 440 24.70 20.57 -13.89
CA TYR A 440 23.36 20.52 -14.48
C TYR A 440 22.77 21.92 -14.63
N ASP A 441 22.08 22.16 -15.74
CA ASP A 441 21.27 23.36 -15.91
C ASP A 441 19.85 23.09 -15.39
N ILE A 442 19.30 24.09 -14.73
CA ILE A 442 17.98 24.07 -14.11
C ILE A 442 17.21 25.28 -14.64
N THR A 443 16.26 25.01 -15.54
CA THR A 443 15.30 26.02 -15.98
C THR A 443 14.18 26.08 -14.96
N THR A 444 14.03 27.24 -14.33
CA THR A 444 13.03 27.47 -13.28
C THR A 444 11.93 28.37 -13.82
N THR A 445 10.69 27.93 -13.75
CA THR A 445 9.51 28.77 -13.94
C THR A 445 8.77 28.89 -12.63
N VAL A 446 8.44 30.11 -12.22
CA VAL A 446 7.73 30.40 -10.98
C VAL A 446 6.32 30.88 -11.32
N HIS A 447 5.33 30.37 -10.63
CA HIS A 447 3.94 30.76 -10.75
C HIS A 447 3.38 31.17 -9.39
N ARG A 448 2.68 32.31 -9.34
CA ARG A 448 1.88 32.66 -8.17
C ARG A 448 0.49 32.06 -8.35
N LEU A 449 0.17 31.01 -7.58
CA LEU A 449 -1.11 30.30 -7.68
C LEU A 449 -2.21 30.98 -6.86
N SER A 450 -1.83 31.63 -5.76
CA SER A 450 -2.71 32.45 -4.92
C SER A 450 -1.90 33.53 -4.20
N ASP A 451 -2.54 34.31 -3.33
CA ASP A 451 -1.84 35.29 -2.50
C ASP A 451 -0.75 34.65 -1.64
N ASN A 452 -0.97 33.39 -1.24
CA ASN A 452 -0.16 32.67 -0.25
C ASN A 452 0.53 31.43 -0.83
N ILE A 453 0.38 31.11 -2.13
CA ILE A 453 0.98 29.91 -2.73
C ILE A 453 1.82 30.29 -3.95
N VAL A 454 3.08 29.85 -3.93
CA VAL A 454 4.02 29.97 -5.04
C VAL A 454 4.45 28.58 -5.48
N GLN A 455 4.34 28.33 -6.79
CA GLN A 455 4.78 27.11 -7.44
C GLN A 455 6.10 27.36 -8.17
N PHE A 456 7.03 26.43 -8.01
CA PHE A 456 8.29 26.37 -8.74
C PHE A 456 8.30 25.11 -9.60
N VAL A 457 8.56 25.28 -10.88
CA VAL A 457 8.73 24.20 -11.83
C VAL A 457 10.18 24.18 -12.29
N TYR A 458 10.90 23.13 -11.92
CA TYR A 458 12.31 22.92 -12.24
C TYR A 458 12.46 21.86 -13.33
N ASP A 459 13.01 22.25 -14.47
CA ASP A 459 13.45 21.32 -15.50
C ASP A 459 14.97 21.15 -15.47
N ILE A 460 15.44 19.92 -15.25
CA ILE A 460 16.86 19.61 -15.06
C ILE A 460 17.42 18.95 -16.31
N THR A 461 18.40 19.60 -16.94
CA THR A 461 19.02 19.17 -18.19
C THR A 461 20.56 19.11 -18.10
N GLN A 462 21.18 18.43 -19.06
CA GLN A 462 22.64 18.44 -19.18
C GLN A 462 23.12 19.80 -19.71
N VAL A 463 24.20 20.34 -19.13
CA VAL A 463 24.80 21.61 -19.58
C VAL A 463 25.24 21.55 -21.05
N ASP A 464 25.94 20.49 -21.44
CA ASP A 464 26.51 20.36 -22.80
C ASP A 464 25.52 19.73 -23.80
N ASP A 465 24.36 19.26 -23.34
CA ASP A 465 23.30 18.68 -24.17
C ASP A 465 21.92 18.96 -23.57
N PRO A 466 21.33 20.15 -23.79
CA PRO A 466 20.04 20.51 -23.23
C PRO A 466 18.88 19.58 -23.64
N GLY A 467 19.05 18.78 -24.71
CA GLY A 467 18.09 17.74 -25.11
C GLY A 467 18.05 16.55 -24.16
N THR A 468 19.11 16.34 -23.37
CA THR A 468 19.17 15.32 -22.34
C THR A 468 18.54 15.82 -21.03
N ARG A 469 17.28 15.44 -20.82
CA ARG A 469 16.50 15.72 -19.61
C ARG A 469 16.71 14.65 -18.53
N PHE A 470 16.99 15.06 -17.31
CA PHE A 470 17.16 14.18 -16.15
C PHE A 470 15.90 14.05 -15.30
N GLY A 471 15.09 15.10 -15.23
CA GLY A 471 13.81 15.04 -14.54
C GLY A 471 13.13 16.39 -14.45
N CYS A 472 11.95 16.37 -13.83
CA CYS A 472 11.17 17.55 -13.49
C CYS A 472 10.80 17.51 -12.01
N VAL A 473 10.94 18.64 -11.33
CA VAL A 473 10.45 18.82 -9.96
C VAL A 473 9.45 19.96 -9.95
N VAL A 474 8.26 19.71 -9.41
CA VAL A 474 7.26 20.74 -9.15
C VAL A 474 7.14 20.87 -7.64
N LEU A 475 7.36 22.08 -7.11
CA LEU A 475 7.30 22.38 -5.69
C LEU A 475 6.33 23.54 -5.47
N GLU A 476 5.33 23.32 -4.64
CA GLU A 476 4.41 24.36 -4.19
C GLU A 476 4.71 24.67 -2.73
N MET A 477 4.97 25.94 -2.44
CA MET A 477 5.19 26.43 -1.09
C MET A 477 4.08 27.39 -0.69
N MET A 478 3.55 27.14 0.49
CA MET A 478 2.64 28.04 1.18
C MET A 478 3.44 29.01 2.03
N MET A 479 3.18 30.30 1.81
CA MET A 479 3.57 31.40 2.67
C MET A 479 2.44 31.61 3.68
N PRO A 480 2.68 31.41 4.99
CA PRO A 480 1.73 31.84 6.01
C PRO A 480 1.31 33.29 5.77
N GLY A 481 0.00 33.51 5.69
CA GLY A 481 -0.61 34.83 5.53
C GLY A 481 -0.66 35.63 6.83
#